data_AF-A0A7X9FL26-F1
#
_entry.id   AF-A0A7X9FL26-F1
#
_cell.length_a   1.000
_cell.length_b   1.000
_cell.length_c   1.000
_cell.angle_alpha   90.00
_cell.angle_beta   90.00
_cell.angle_gamma   90.00
#
_symmetry.space_group_name_H-M   'P 1'
#
loop_
_entity.id
_entity.type
_entity.pdbx_description
1 polymer ?
#
loop_
_entity_poly.entity_id
_entity_poly.type
_entity_poly.pdbx_seq_one_letter_code
_entity_poly.pdbx_strand_id
1 'polypeptide(L)'
;HLAPGHVVASVRHSLCTRCGKCLDVCPYGARTLDAEHDRIVVDDILCQGCGSCASACPNSASFIRGFSDRQVLSVIDAALAVPGRFAPVPSTDVKETL
;
A
#
# COMPACT_ATOMS: atom_id res chain seq x y z
N HIS A 1 -16.34 2.37 18.32
CA HIS A 1 -16.48 3.07 17.03
C HIS A 1 -15.15 3.74 16.70
N LEU A 2 -14.26 3.08 15.95
CA LEU A 2 -12.98 3.66 15.53
C LEU A 2 -13.24 4.73 14.46
N ALA A 3 -12.56 5.87 14.61
CA ALA A 3 -12.83 7.12 13.91
C ALA A 3 -12.39 7.11 12.43
N PRO A 4 -13.07 7.88 11.56
CA PRO A 4 -12.63 8.12 10.19
C PRO A 4 -11.27 8.85 10.16
N GLY A 5 -10.33 8.36 9.36
CA GLY A 5 -9.11 9.11 8.99
C GLY A 5 -7.76 8.42 9.26
N HIS A 6 -7.70 7.28 9.93
CA HIS A 6 -6.40 6.63 10.13
C HIS A 6 -5.94 5.89 8.87
N VAL A 7 -4.85 6.36 8.29
CA VAL A 7 -4.12 5.74 7.18
C VAL A 7 -3.39 4.54 7.77
N VAL A 8 -3.75 3.33 7.34
CA VAL A 8 -3.13 2.11 7.86
C VAL A 8 -2.88 1.08 6.80
N ALA A 9 -1.94 0.20 7.10
CA ALA A 9 -1.53 -0.83 6.18
C ALA A 9 -2.54 -1.98 6.12
N SER A 10 -2.52 -2.71 5.01
CA SER A 10 -3.31 -3.91 4.78
C SER A 10 -2.51 -4.92 3.97
N VAL A 11 -3.01 -6.16 3.93
CA VAL A 11 -2.37 -7.26 3.21
C VAL A 11 -3.37 -7.88 2.25
N ARG A 12 -3.01 -7.95 0.97
CA ARG A 12 -3.71 -8.73 -0.05
C ARG A 12 -3.25 -10.17 0.04
N HIS A 13 -4.00 -10.99 0.77
CA HIS A 13 -3.59 -12.35 1.09
C HIS A 13 -3.37 -13.25 -0.13
N SER A 14 -4.06 -13.02 -1.25
CA SER A 14 -3.84 -13.76 -2.50
C SER A 14 -2.44 -13.57 -3.12
N LEU A 15 -1.72 -12.50 -2.77
CA LEU A 15 -0.36 -12.23 -3.26
C LEU A 15 0.73 -12.46 -2.19
N CYS A 16 0.32 -12.65 -0.94
CA CYS A 16 1.24 -12.73 0.19
C CYS A 16 1.85 -14.12 0.29
N THR A 17 3.17 -14.24 0.11
CA THR A 17 3.91 -15.50 0.30
C THR A 17 4.39 -15.71 1.73
N ARG A 18 3.94 -14.86 2.68
CA ARG A 18 4.36 -14.87 4.09
C ARG A 18 5.88 -14.84 4.32
N CYS A 19 6.63 -14.16 3.45
CA CYS A 19 8.10 -14.11 3.51
C CYS A 19 8.71 -13.34 4.69
N GLY A 20 7.91 -12.83 5.64
CA GLY A 20 8.39 -12.20 6.87
C GLY A 20 8.92 -10.76 6.74
N LYS A 21 9.41 -10.30 5.58
CA LYS A 21 10.04 -8.97 5.43
C LYS A 21 9.24 -7.79 6.00
N CYS A 22 7.92 -7.82 5.87
CA CYS A 22 7.05 -6.76 6.39
C CYS A 22 6.98 -6.69 7.93
N LEU A 23 7.31 -7.78 8.62
CA LEU A 23 7.46 -7.85 10.07
C LEU A 23 8.75 -7.14 10.49
N ASP A 24 9.87 -7.48 9.84
CA ASP A 24 11.20 -6.96 10.16
C ASP A 24 11.32 -5.44 10.00
N VAL A 25 10.68 -4.88 8.96
CA VAL A 25 10.76 -3.44 8.66
C VAL A 25 9.76 -2.59 9.43
N CYS A 26 8.88 -3.19 10.25
CA CYS A 26 7.88 -2.43 10.98
C CYS A 26 8.46 -1.90 12.31
N PRO A 27 8.73 -0.59 12.43
CA PRO A 27 9.34 -0.06 13.66
C PRO A 27 8.37 -0.02 14.86
N TYR A 28 7.08 -0.27 14.61
CA TYR A 28 6.02 -0.19 15.62
C TYR A 28 5.51 -1.56 16.08
N GLY A 29 6.05 -2.65 15.53
CA GLY A 29 5.57 -4.01 15.86
C GLY A 29 4.11 -4.27 15.49
N ALA A 30 3.55 -3.51 14.53
CA ALA A 30 2.13 -3.56 14.20
C ALA A 30 1.71 -4.77 13.32
N ARG A 31 2.59 -5.76 13.12
CA ARG A 31 2.35 -6.88 12.21
C ARG A 31 2.80 -8.18 12.85
N THR A 32 2.03 -9.24 12.65
CA THR A 32 2.32 -10.58 13.15
C THR A 32 1.90 -11.65 12.14
N LEU A 33 2.49 -12.85 12.23
CA LEU A 33 2.01 -14.03 11.54
C LEU A 33 0.94 -14.71 12.40
N ASP A 34 -0.29 -14.73 11.92
CA ASP A 34 -1.38 -15.53 12.46
C ASP A 34 -1.18 -16.98 12.02
N ALA A 35 -0.72 -17.83 12.96
CA ALA A 35 -0.38 -19.23 12.71
C ALA A 35 -1.62 -20.09 12.40
N GLU A 36 -2.78 -19.75 12.96
CA GLU A 36 -4.02 -20.51 12.77
C GLU A 36 -4.53 -20.38 11.33
N HIS A 37 -4.43 -19.18 10.76
CA HIS A 37 -4.93 -18.88 9.41
C HIS A 37 -3.82 -18.77 8.37
N ASP A 38 -2.57 -19.04 8.75
CA ASP A 38 -1.36 -18.91 7.93
C ASP A 38 -1.34 -17.57 7.16
N ARG A 39 -1.48 -16.44 7.87
CA ARG A 39 -1.56 -15.12 7.21
C ARG A 39 -0.93 -14.02 8.03
N ILE A 40 -0.38 -13.01 7.34
CA ILE A 40 0.12 -11.80 8.01
C ILE A 40 -1.06 -10.91 8.38
N VAL A 41 -1.21 -10.60 9.66
CA VAL A 41 -2.23 -9.67 10.16
C VAL A 41 -1.59 -8.34 10.57
N VAL A 42 -2.42 -7.29 10.62
CA VAL A 42 -2.02 -5.93 11.01
C VAL A 42 -2.82 -5.54 12.24
N ASP A 43 -2.14 -5.04 13.27
CA ASP A 43 -2.77 -4.36 14.39
C ASP A 43 -3.01 -2.89 14.01
N ASP A 44 -4.27 -2.55 13.78
CA ASP A 44 -4.71 -1.20 13.39
C ASP A 44 -4.43 -0.15 14.48
N ILE A 45 -4.34 -0.55 15.76
CA ILE A 45 -4.05 0.38 16.88
C ILE A 45 -2.57 0.77 16.88
N LEU A 46 -1.68 -0.18 16.57
CA LEU A 46 -0.23 0.06 16.54
C LEU A 46 0.25 0.66 15.22
N CYS A 47 -0.48 0.43 14.12
CA CYS A 47 -0.07 0.86 12.79
C CYS A 47 -0.09 2.39 12.63
N GLN A 48 1.07 3.00 12.40
CA GLN A 48 1.20 4.45 12.16
C GLN A 48 1.07 4.86 10.68
N GLY A 49 0.74 3.93 9.78
CA GLY A 49 0.56 4.25 8.36
C GLY A 49 1.84 4.67 7.60
N CYS A 50 3.04 4.39 8.14
CA CYS A 50 4.30 4.90 7.58
C CYS A 50 4.70 4.37 6.19
N GLY A 51 4.10 3.26 5.71
CA GLY A 51 4.38 2.71 4.38
C GLY A 51 5.61 1.79 4.25
N SER A 52 6.46 1.63 5.28
CA SER A 52 7.69 0.79 5.18
C SER A 52 7.40 -0.65 4.73
N CYS A 53 6.32 -1.24 5.23
CA CYS A 53 5.88 -2.58 4.85
C CYS A 53 5.44 -2.70 3.39
N ALA A 54 4.81 -1.66 2.83
CA ALA A 54 4.42 -1.63 1.42
C ALA A 54 5.67 -1.54 0.53
N SER A 55 6.62 -0.67 0.89
CA SER A 55 7.89 -0.54 0.16
C SER A 55 8.76 -1.79 0.20
N ALA A 56 8.75 -2.56 1.30
CA ALA A 56 9.60 -3.74 1.45
C ALA A 56 8.99 -5.02 0.84
N CYS A 57 7.70 -5.01 0.49
CA CYS A 57 7.00 -6.21 0.03
C CYS A 57 7.33 -6.51 -1.44
N PRO A 58 8.03 -7.62 -1.75
CA PRO A 58 8.46 -7.91 -3.12
C PRO A 58 7.30 -8.25 -4.06
N ASN A 59 6.18 -8.73 -3.51
CA ASN A 59 5.00 -9.15 -4.28
C ASN A 59 3.91 -8.09 -4.28
N SER A 60 4.18 -6.88 -3.76
CA SER A 60 3.19 -5.81 -3.61
C SER A 60 1.92 -6.22 -2.85
N ALA A 61 2.02 -7.22 -1.98
CA ALA A 61 0.91 -7.72 -1.19
C ALA A 61 0.56 -6.77 -0.03
N SER A 62 1.54 -6.01 0.49
CA SER A 62 1.30 -4.99 1.51
C SER A 62 1.03 -3.63 0.86
N PHE A 63 -0.01 -2.94 1.30
CA PHE A 63 -0.41 -1.63 0.78
C PHE A 63 -0.98 -0.76 1.90
N ILE A 64 -1.11 0.55 1.65
CA ILE A 64 -1.66 1.52 2.61
C ILE A 64 -3.09 1.87 2.18
N ARG A 65 -4.06 1.71 3.08
CA ARG A 65 -5.46 2.11 2.85
C ARG A 65 -5.57 3.63 2.83
N GLY A 66 -6.44 4.17 1.98
CA GLY A 66 -6.70 5.60 1.87
C GLY A 66 -5.91 6.32 0.77
N PHE A 67 -4.91 5.66 0.17
CA PHE A 67 -4.20 6.15 -1.01
C PHE A 67 -4.22 5.09 -2.11
N SER A 68 -5.00 5.34 -3.16
CA SER A 68 -4.91 4.54 -4.40
C SER A 68 -3.72 4.99 -5.24
N ASP A 69 -3.14 4.05 -5.99
CA ASP A 69 -2.03 4.35 -6.90
C ASP A 69 -2.39 5.46 -7.88
N ARG A 70 -3.63 5.52 -8.36
CA ARG A 70 -4.14 6.63 -9.19
C ARG A 70 -4.02 7.99 -8.51
N GLN A 71 -4.37 8.08 -7.23
CA GLN A 71 -4.26 9.33 -6.48
C GLN A 71 -2.79 9.74 -6.34
N VAL A 72 -1.90 8.79 -6.05
CA VAL A 72 -0.46 9.07 -5.94
C VAL A 72 0.12 9.54 -7.28
N LEU A 73 -0.18 8.83 -8.37
CA LEU A 73 0.30 9.17 -9.71
C LEU A 73 -0.22 10.53 -10.18
N SER A 74 -1.46 10.89 -9.86
CA SER A 74 -2.01 12.20 -10.23
C SER A 74 -1.22 13.38 -9.64
N VAL A 75 -0.66 13.21 -8.44
CA VAL A 75 0.18 14.22 -7.80
C VAL A 75 1.54 14.31 -8.49
N ILE A 76 2.12 13.16 -8.86
CA ILE A 76 3.37 13.10 -9.60
C ILE A 76 3.21 13.78 -10.96
N ASP A 77 2.15 13.45 -11.69
CA ASP A 77 1.85 14.05 -12.99
C ASP A 77 1.67 15.56 -12.89
N ALA A 78 0.95 16.03 -11.86
CA ALA A 78 0.76 17.47 -11.63
C ALA A 78 2.09 18.19 -11.33
N ALA A 79 3.00 17.56 -10.57
CA ALA A 79 4.31 18.12 -10.26
C ALA A 79 5.26 18.12 -11.48
N LEU A 80 5.13 17.13 -12.37
CA LEU A 80 5.94 16.98 -13.58
C LEU A 80 5.35 17.69 -14.80
N ALA A 81 4.12 18.21 -14.73
CA ALA A 81 3.47 18.92 -15.81
C ALA A 81 4.21 20.24 -16.11
N VAL A 82 5.21 20.18 -16.98
CA VAL A 82 5.87 21.36 -17.56
C VAL A 82 4.93 21.94 -18.63
N PRO A 83 4.53 23.22 -18.54
CA PRO A 83 3.77 23.85 -19.60
C PRO A 83 4.52 23.75 -20.94
N GLY A 84 3.97 23.01 -21.90
CA GLY A 84 4.48 22.95 -23.27
C GLY A 84 5.44 21.81 -23.62
N ARG A 85 5.74 20.86 -22.72
CA ARG A 85 6.41 19.60 -23.10
C ARG A 85 5.78 18.42 -22.38
N PHE A 86 5.24 17.50 -23.18
CA PHE A 86 4.54 16.26 -22.81
C PHE A 86 3.14 16.49 -22.21
N ALA A 87 2.11 16.08 -22.95
CA ALA A 87 0.75 16.07 -22.41
C ALA A 87 0.65 15.06 -21.26
N PRO A 88 -0.07 15.37 -20.17
CA PRO A 88 -0.29 14.41 -19.09
C PRO A 88 -0.92 13.13 -19.67
N VAL A 89 -0.35 11.97 -19.32
CA VAL A 89 -0.88 10.67 -19.76
C VAL A 89 -2.27 10.53 -19.14
N PRO A 90 -3.35 10.46 -19.94
CA PRO A 90 -4.68 10.29 -19.38
C PRO A 90 -4.72 8.97 -18.61
N SER A 91 -5.17 9.03 -17.36
CA SER A 91 -5.26 7.91 -16.40
C SER A 91 -6.20 6.74 -16.82
N THR A 92 -6.57 6.67 -18.10
CA THR A 92 -7.54 5.74 -18.69
C THR A 92 -6.94 4.49 -19.32
N ASP A 93 -5.62 4.33 -19.40
CA ASP A 93 -4.99 3.10 -19.94
C ASP A 93 -4.60 2.08 -18.86
N VAL A 94 -5.57 1.68 -18.05
CA VAL A 94 -5.64 0.30 -17.56
C VAL A 94 -7.03 -0.19 -17.91
N LYS A 95 -7.22 -0.53 -19.20
CA LYS A 95 -8.32 -1.40 -19.58
C LYS A 95 -8.11 -2.71 -18.84
N GLU A 96 -9.04 -3.04 -17.95
CA GLU A 96 -9.40 -4.42 -17.62
C GLU A 96 -9.38 -5.22 -18.92
N THR A 97 -8.28 -5.93 -19.15
CA THR A 97 -8.22 -6.98 -20.17
C THR A 97 -8.59 -8.23 -19.40
N LEU A 98 -9.85 -8.64 -19.60
CA LEU A 98 -10.47 -9.95 -19.36
C LEU A 98 -9.63 -11.00 -18.62
#